data_AF-A0A164J6V5-F1
#
_entry.id   AF-A0A164J6V5-F1
#
_cell.length_a   1.000
_cell.length_b   1.000
_cell.length_c   1.000
_cell.angle_alpha   90.00
_cell.angle_beta   90.00
_cell.angle_gamma   90.00
#
_symmetry.space_group_name_H-M   'P 1'
#
loop_
_entity.id
_entity.type
_entity.pdbx_description
1 polymer ?
#
loop_
_entity_poly.entity_id
_entity_poly.type
_entity_poly.pdbx_seq_one_letter_code
_entity_poly.pdbx_strand_id
1 'polypeptide(L)'
;MYLSGLLDDRIAILISGFPQLESPKLLVVPKITNLTGRQQHDAVVRLLEKWGVLKEVVALVFDTTSSNTGRFQGTAMFIEKTLGHAVLWFACRHHVFEIHIQHVAESICGKRNYCIAVKYNH
;
A
#
# COMPACT_ATOMS: atom_id res chain seq x y z
N MET A 1 25.12 9.93 0.88
CA MET A 1 24.64 9.88 2.28
C MET A 1 23.77 11.12 2.50
N TYR A 2 22.45 10.98 2.36
CA TYR A 2 21.49 12.06 2.60
C TYR A 2 20.64 11.68 3.82
N LEU A 3 21.12 12.06 5.00
CA LEU A 3 20.33 12.09 6.24
C LEU A 3 19.78 13.51 6.38
N SER A 4 18.81 13.89 5.55
CA SER A 4 17.91 15.00 5.90
C SER A 4 16.75 14.39 6.66
N GLY A 5 16.58 14.74 7.92
CA GLY A 5 15.47 14.30 8.79
C GLY A 5 14.08 14.79 8.37
N LEU A 6 13.85 15.03 7.08
CA LEU A 6 12.53 15.21 6.48
C LEU A 6 12.00 13.81 6.15
N LEU A 7 11.09 13.32 6.98
CA LEU A 7 10.29 12.13 6.67
C LEU A 7 9.39 12.48 5.48
N ASP A 8 9.84 12.11 4.30
CA ASP A 8 9.04 12.22 3.09
C ASP A 8 8.07 11.05 3.01
N ASP A 9 6.77 11.36 2.99
CA ASP A 9 5.74 10.35 2.75
C ASP A 9 5.88 9.77 1.34
N ARG A 10 5.82 8.44 1.25
CA ARG A 10 5.99 7.69 0.00
C ARG A 10 5.02 6.52 -0.04
N ILE A 11 4.60 6.15 -1.24
CA ILE A 11 3.84 4.91 -1.48
C ILE A 11 4.61 4.04 -2.46
N ALA A 12 4.60 2.73 -2.26
CA ALA A 12 5.15 1.79 -3.24
C ALA A 12 4.02 1.27 -4.12
N ILE A 13 4.16 1.37 -5.44
CA ILE A 13 3.13 0.91 -6.40
C ILE A 13 3.67 -0.29 -7.17
N LEU A 14 3.02 -1.44 -6.95
CA LEU A 14 3.31 -2.72 -7.57
C LEU A 14 2.18 -3.08 -8.53
N ILE A 15 2.51 -3.66 -9.69
CA ILE A 15 1.51 -4.25 -10.60
C ILE A 15 1.81 -5.71 -10.86
N SER A 16 0.77 -6.48 -11.14
CA SER A 16 0.84 -7.87 -11.58
C SER A 16 -0.29 -8.14 -12.56
N GLY A 17 -0.10 -9.06 -13.50
CA GLY A 17 -1.13 -9.40 -14.48
C GLY A 17 -0.64 -10.46 -15.46
N PHE A 18 -0.99 -11.72 -15.21
CA PHE A 18 -0.65 -12.83 -16.10
C PHE A 18 -1.61 -12.86 -17.32
N PRO A 19 -1.14 -13.18 -18.54
CA PRO A 19 0.21 -13.61 -18.91
C PRO A 19 1.19 -12.46 -19.23
N GLN A 20 0.75 -11.20 -19.21
CA GLN A 20 1.58 -10.07 -19.63
C GLN A 20 2.75 -9.79 -18.66
N LEU A 21 2.62 -10.20 -17.40
CA LEU A 21 3.62 -10.13 -16.34
C LEU A 21 3.71 -11.49 -15.65
N GLU A 22 4.83 -12.19 -15.83
CA GLU A 22 5.11 -13.47 -15.16
C GLU A 22 5.25 -13.31 -13.64
N SER A 23 5.72 -12.14 -13.19
CA SER A 23 5.87 -11.80 -11.77
C SER A 23 5.43 -10.36 -11.50
N PRO A 24 5.00 -10.04 -10.27
CA PRO A 24 4.72 -8.66 -9.89
C PRO A 24 5.93 -7.75 -10.09
N LYS A 25 5.71 -6.52 -10.55
CA LYS A 25 6.75 -5.52 -10.84
C LYS A 25 6.52 -4.25 -10.03
N LEU A 26 7.57 -3.78 -9.35
CA LEU A 26 7.59 -2.47 -8.71
C LEU A 26 7.70 -1.41 -9.80
N LEU A 27 6.67 -0.58 -9.97
CA LEU A 27 6.69 0.48 -10.96
C LEU A 27 7.48 1.69 -10.47
N VAL A 28 7.18 2.16 -9.26
CA VAL A 28 7.81 3.34 -8.67
C VAL A 28 7.45 3.47 -7.18
N VAL A 29 8.24 4.28 -6.46
CA VAL A 29 7.99 4.70 -5.07
C VAL A 29 7.88 6.24 -5.02
N PRO A 30 6.78 6.85 -5.49
CA PRO A 30 6.65 8.30 -5.55
C PRO A 30 6.65 8.92 -4.15
N LYS A 31 7.28 10.08 -4.04
CA LYS A 31 7.10 10.99 -2.92
C LYS A 31 5.73 11.65 -3.05
N ILE A 32 4.99 11.70 -1.96
CA ILE A 32 3.69 12.36 -1.86
C ILE A 32 3.71 13.35 -0.70
N THR A 33 2.81 14.33 -0.76
CA THR A 33 2.77 15.42 0.23
C THR A 33 2.31 14.95 1.60
N ASN A 34 1.41 13.96 1.64
CA ASN A 34 1.00 13.25 2.85
C ASN A 34 0.35 11.91 2.50
N LEU A 35 0.22 11.01 3.47
CA LEU A 35 -0.43 9.70 3.34
C LEU A 35 -1.97 9.72 3.37
N THR A 36 -2.64 10.85 3.08
CA THR A 36 -4.11 10.85 2.98
C THR A 36 -4.60 10.04 1.78
N GLY A 37 -5.81 9.48 1.88
CA GLY A 37 -6.33 8.60 0.83
C GLY A 37 -6.42 9.25 -0.55
N ARG A 38 -6.68 10.58 -0.59
CA ARG A 38 -6.69 11.38 -1.82
C ARG A 38 -5.30 11.52 -2.45
N GLN A 39 -4.27 11.83 -1.66
CA GLN A 39 -2.92 11.99 -2.21
C GLN A 39 -2.36 10.66 -2.73
N GLN A 40 -2.62 9.58 -2.01
CA GLN A 40 -2.28 8.24 -2.46
C GLN A 40 -3.02 7.87 -3.77
N HIS A 41 -4.33 8.13 -3.83
CA HIS A 41 -5.15 7.95 -5.03
C HIS A 41 -4.56 8.69 -6.24
N ASP A 42 -4.31 9.99 -6.08
CA ASP A 42 -3.87 10.82 -7.19
C ASP A 42 -2.49 10.36 -7.72
N ALA A 43 -1.60 9.91 -6.83
CA ALA A 43 -0.32 9.34 -7.21
C ALA A 43 -0.46 8.01 -7.96
N VAL A 44 -1.37 7.13 -7.52
CA VAL A 44 -1.65 5.85 -8.19
C VAL A 44 -2.28 6.08 -9.56
N VAL A 45 -3.34 6.89 -9.66
CA VAL A 45 -4.05 7.14 -10.93
C VAL A 45 -3.12 7.76 -11.96
N ARG A 46 -2.38 8.81 -11.60
CA ARG A 46 -1.41 9.43 -12.52
C ARG A 46 -0.38 8.44 -13.05
N LEU A 47 0.06 7.51 -12.21
CA LEU A 47 1.00 6.48 -12.64
C LEU A 47 0.34 5.50 -13.60
N LEU A 48 -0.85 4.99 -13.27
CA LEU A 48 -1.55 4.02 -14.12
C LEU A 48 -1.96 4.62 -15.47
N GLU A 49 -2.35 5.89 -15.50
CA GLU A 49 -2.58 6.65 -16.73
C GLU A 49 -1.30 6.78 -17.56
N LYS A 50 -0.18 7.14 -16.93
CA LYS A 50 1.14 7.22 -17.60
C LYS A 50 1.55 5.89 -18.22
N TRP A 51 1.18 4.77 -17.61
CA TRP A 51 1.46 3.43 -18.10
C TRP A 51 0.37 2.90 -19.06
N GLY A 52 -0.73 3.62 -19.25
CA GLY A 52 -1.84 3.21 -20.12
C GLY A 52 -2.64 2.01 -19.62
N VAL A 53 -2.55 1.68 -18.33
CA VAL A 53 -3.16 0.47 -17.73
C VAL A 53 -4.28 0.77 -16.74
N LEU A 54 -4.69 2.04 -16.59
CA LEU A 54 -5.73 2.43 -15.62
C LEU A 54 -7.01 1.59 -15.78
N LYS A 55 -7.50 1.43 -17.01
CA LYS A 55 -8.74 0.68 -17.30
C LYS A 55 -8.61 -0.84 -17.14
N GLU A 56 -7.39 -1.34 -17.00
CA GLU A 56 -7.11 -2.78 -16.84
C GLU A 56 -7.07 -3.20 -15.36
N VAL A 57 -7.26 -2.25 -14.44
CA VAL A 57 -7.26 -2.53 -13.00
C VAL A 57 -8.54 -3.25 -12.60
N VAL A 58 -8.42 -4.53 -12.27
CA VAL A 58 -9.53 -5.36 -11.78
C VAL A 58 -9.51 -5.59 -10.27
N ALA A 59 -8.35 -5.39 -9.63
CA ALA A 59 -8.15 -5.64 -8.21
C ALA A 59 -7.12 -4.69 -7.58
N LEU A 60 -7.26 -4.43 -6.29
CA LEU A 60 -6.36 -3.63 -5.48
C LEU A 60 -5.89 -4.41 -4.26
N VAL A 61 -4.59 -4.39 -3.98
CA VAL A 61 -3.99 -4.98 -2.77
C VAL A 61 -3.38 -3.85 -1.94
N PHE A 62 -3.78 -3.71 -0.69
CA PHE A 62 -3.36 -2.57 0.15
C PHE A 62 -3.43 -2.91 1.65
N ASP A 63 -2.67 -2.21 2.49
CA ASP A 63 -2.74 -2.34 3.95
C ASP A 63 -4.04 -1.77 4.54
N THR A 64 -4.47 -2.26 5.71
CA THR A 64 -5.75 -1.88 6.35
C THR A 64 -5.70 -0.56 7.11
N THR A 65 -5.01 0.46 6.61
CA THR A 65 -5.07 1.81 7.19
C THR A 65 -6.35 2.54 6.77
N SER A 66 -6.79 3.51 7.58
CA SER A 66 -8.00 4.30 7.30
C SER A 66 -7.88 5.13 6.03
N SER A 67 -6.66 5.56 5.68
CA SER A 67 -6.37 6.25 4.42
C SER A 67 -6.59 5.37 3.18
N ASN A 68 -6.47 4.05 3.30
CA ASN A 68 -6.70 3.12 2.19
C ASN A 68 -8.12 2.53 2.18
N THR A 69 -8.64 2.15 3.36
CA THR A 69 -9.92 1.46 3.56
C THR A 69 -11.13 2.36 3.83
N GLY A 70 -10.90 3.65 4.11
CA GLY A 70 -11.95 4.56 4.56
C GLY A 70 -13.14 4.61 3.60
N ARG A 71 -14.36 4.37 4.11
CA ARG A 71 -15.58 4.34 3.30
C ARG A 71 -15.79 5.59 2.43
N PHE A 72 -15.43 6.77 2.95
CA PHE A 72 -15.66 8.05 2.28
C PHE A 72 -14.40 8.72 1.73
N GLN A 73 -13.23 8.38 2.28
CA GLN A 73 -11.96 9.08 2.00
C GLN A 73 -10.79 8.10 1.77
N GLY A 74 -11.10 6.82 1.58
CA GLY A 74 -10.11 5.78 1.33
C GLY A 74 -9.61 5.79 -0.10
N THR A 75 -8.32 5.51 -0.29
CA THR A 75 -7.69 5.38 -1.61
C THR A 75 -8.40 4.36 -2.49
N ALA A 76 -8.75 3.18 -1.95
CA ALA A 76 -9.41 2.13 -2.73
C ALA A 76 -10.77 2.59 -3.27
N MET A 77 -11.56 3.30 -2.44
CA MET A 77 -12.83 3.88 -2.85
C MET A 77 -12.66 4.93 -3.95
N PHE A 78 -11.67 5.83 -3.82
CA PHE A 78 -11.43 6.82 -4.86
C PHE A 78 -11.00 6.18 -6.18
N ILE A 79 -10.16 5.14 -6.15
CA ILE A 79 -9.74 4.43 -7.37
C ILE A 79 -10.95 3.80 -8.05
N GLU A 80 -11.80 3.09 -7.30
CA GLU A 80 -13.03 2.48 -7.83
C GLU A 80 -13.95 3.53 -8.49
N LYS A 81 -14.11 4.69 -7.84
CA LYS A 81 -14.88 5.81 -8.40
C LYS A 81 -14.27 6.35 -9.70
N THR A 82 -12.95 6.43 -9.79
CA THR A 82 -12.24 6.89 -10.99
C THR A 82 -12.38 5.88 -12.14
N LEU A 83 -12.39 4.59 -11.84
CA LEU A 83 -12.58 3.52 -12.84
C LEU A 83 -14.02 3.42 -13.33
N GLY A 84 -14.99 3.80 -12.50
CA GLY A 84 -16.41 3.75 -12.84
C GLY A 84 -17.00 2.33 -12.82
N HIS A 85 -16.26 1.35 -12.30
CA HIS A 85 -16.72 -0.01 -12.09
C HIS A 85 -16.16 -0.57 -10.78
N ALA A 86 -16.79 -1.62 -10.25
CA ALA A 86 -16.32 -2.29 -9.05
C ALA A 86 -14.93 -2.91 -9.28
N VAL A 87 -14.09 -2.86 -8.24
CA VAL A 87 -12.77 -3.51 -8.21
C VAL A 87 -12.66 -4.42 -6.99
N LEU A 88 -11.94 -5.52 -7.11
CA LEU A 88 -11.78 -6.46 -6.00
C LEU A 88 -10.76 -5.94 -4.99
N TRP A 89 -11.17 -5.74 -3.73
CA TRP A 89 -10.29 -5.23 -2.67
C TRP A 89 -9.68 -6.38 -1.86
N PHE A 90 -8.36 -6.50 -1.90
CA PHE A 90 -7.56 -7.37 -1.05
C PHE A 90 -6.87 -6.54 0.03
N ALA A 91 -7.62 -6.21 1.08
CA ALA A 91 -7.04 -5.55 2.24
C ALA A 91 -6.15 -6.54 3.02
N CYS A 92 -4.84 -6.28 3.05
CA CYS A 92 -3.83 -7.14 3.65
C CYS A 92 -3.97 -7.20 5.17
N ARG A 93 -4.26 -8.39 5.71
CA ARG A 93 -4.28 -8.67 7.16
C ARG A 93 -2.90 -8.95 7.77
N HIS A 94 -1.82 -8.88 7.00
CA HIS A 94 -0.46 -9.11 7.50
C HIS A 94 -0.09 -8.16 8.66
N HIS A 95 -0.59 -6.92 8.67
CA HIS A 95 -0.42 -5.99 9.80
C HIS A 95 -1.08 -6.48 11.10
N VAL A 96 -2.22 -7.17 11.01
CA VAL A 96 -2.92 -7.72 12.18
C VAL A 96 -2.10 -8.84 12.83
N PHE A 97 -1.51 -9.72 12.02
CA PHE A 97 -0.66 -10.80 12.54
C PHE A 97 0.69 -10.30 13.08
N GLU A 98 1.30 -9.29 12.45
CA GLU A 98 2.50 -8.61 13.00
C GLU A 98 2.22 -7.97 14.36
N ILE A 99 1.08 -7.29 14.54
CA ILE A 99 0.69 -6.68 15.82
C ILE A 99 0.47 -7.73 16.90
N HIS A 100 -0.16 -8.87 16.60
CA HIS A 100 -0.33 -9.93 17.58
C HIS A 100 1.00 -10.58 17.96
N ILE A 101 1.90 -10.80 16.99
CA ILE A 101 3.26 -11.30 17.25
C ILE A 101 4.06 -10.28 18.06
N GLN A 102 3.91 -8.98 17.80
CA GLN A 102 4.53 -7.91 18.58
C GLN A 102 4.04 -7.91 20.03
N HIS A 103 2.72 -7.94 20.27
CA HIS A 103 2.17 -7.98 21.62
C HIS A 103 2.56 -9.25 22.39
N VAL A 104 2.64 -10.40 21.71
CA VAL A 104 3.11 -11.67 22.30
C VAL A 104 4.62 -11.60 22.58
N ALA A 105 5.41 -11.00 21.70
CA ALA A 105 6.84 -10.78 21.94
C ALA A 105 7.08 -9.80 23.10
N GLU A 106 6.29 -8.74 23.23
CA GLU A 106 6.34 -7.79 24.34
C GLU A 106 5.90 -8.42 25.67
N SER A 107 4.91 -9.31 25.65
CA SER A 107 4.43 -10.00 26.86
C SER A 107 5.38 -11.09 27.35
N ILE A 108 6.11 -11.73 26.44
CA ILE A 108 7.11 -12.77 26.76
C ILE A 108 8.48 -12.15 27.08
N CYS A 109 8.90 -11.11 26.36
CA CYS A 109 10.28 -10.58 26.43
C CYS A 109 10.42 -9.22 27.13
N GLY A 110 9.31 -8.57 27.51
CA GLY A 110 9.25 -7.20 28.03
C GLY A 110 9.37 -6.12 26.95
N LYS A 111 8.84 -4.92 27.21
CA LYS A 111 8.88 -3.77 26.27
C LYS A 111 10.32 -3.47 25.84
N ARG A 112 10.60 -3.55 24.54
CA ARG A 112 11.86 -3.11 23.94
C ARG A 112 11.55 -2.05 22.88
N ASN A 113 12.31 -0.95 22.89
CA ASN A 113 12.06 0.25 22.08
C ASN A 113 12.47 0.11 20.60
N TYR A 114 12.38 -1.09 20.01
CA TYR A 114 12.55 -1.30 18.57
C TYR A 114 11.91 -2.62 18.15
N CYS A 115 11.04 -2.58 17.15
CA CYS A 115 10.55 -3.79 16.46
C CYS A 115 11.52 -4.14 15.34
N ILE A 116 12.19 -5.29 15.45
CA ILE A 116 12.85 -5.95 14.31
C ILE A 116 11.77 -6.77 13.60
N ALA A 117 11.22 -6.28 12.50
CA ALA A 117 10.40 -7.07 11.60
C ALA A 117 11.31 -7.65 10.49
N VAL A 118 11.59 -8.96 10.59
CA VAL A 118 12.27 -9.72 9.53
C VAL A 118 11.22 -10.09 8.47
N LYS A 119 11.37 -9.55 7.26
CA LYS A 119 10.54 -9.88 6.10
C LYS A 119 10.97 -11.25 5.57
N TYR A 120 10.15 -12.29 5.75
CA TYR A 120 10.36 -13.58 5.09
C TYR A 120 9.75 -13.53 3.69
N ASN A 121 10.59 -13.73 2.67
CA ASN A 121 10.16 -14.17 1.34
C ASN A 121 10.05 -15.69 1.37
N HIS A 122 8.91 -16.22 0.93
CA HIS A 122 8.86 -17.47 0.19
C HIS A 122 7.93 -17.27 -1.01
#